data_AF-A0A1G0H4A3-F1
#
_entry.id   AF-A0A1G0H4A3-F1
#
_cell.length_a   1.000
_cell.length_b   1.000
_cell.length_c   1.000
_cell.angle_alpha   90.00
_cell.angle_beta   90.00
_cell.angle_gamma   90.00
#
_symmetry.space_group_name_H-M   'P 1'
#
loop_
_entity.id
_entity.type
_entity.pdbx_description
1 polymer ?
#
loop_
_entity_poly.entity_id
_entity_poly.type
_entity_poly.pdbx_seq_one_letter_code
_entity_poly.pdbx_strand_id
1 'polypeptide(L)'
;MQHPIRQFQLAKQTLAIIKQNRRLLIFPILSNLIGIAIFAIAAVPLYKIETIAAKTNHLDSKTIIIFICILALLFPVMHFFNLLFNTALTLCVNKKLQGEEYTLLEGFKAPINFLATIFLWNSLMTTVGCAVCIVEYWSDNWPKSKIATQWLSGLTWLTATYFILPVLLFENHNCILSVKRSAKLIKKQWGNVLVSQINMRINTMGIHILSLIPALIAFLIGGKIIILIGSALTVASFIIIFAMNTMLSIILCNALYLFSNGNDLSRFYNIELLKNAFRKRATKTR
;
A
#
# COMPACT_ATOMS: atom_id res chain seq x y z
N MET A 1 17.08 -9.39 -19.35
CA MET A 1 16.22 -10.36 -18.64
C MET A 1 16.64 -10.68 -17.19
N GLN A 2 17.73 -10.12 -16.63
CA GLN A 2 18.21 -10.41 -15.25
C GLN A 2 17.61 -9.53 -14.13
N HIS A 3 16.82 -8.51 -14.46
CA HIS A 3 16.12 -7.66 -13.48
C HIS A 3 14.98 -8.38 -12.72
N PRO A 4 14.05 -9.11 -13.38
CA PRO A 4 12.99 -9.83 -12.66
C PRO A 4 13.57 -10.92 -11.75
N ILE A 5 14.69 -11.53 -12.13
CA ILE A 5 15.36 -12.58 -11.33
C ILE A 5 15.85 -12.04 -9.98
N ARG A 6 16.41 -10.81 -9.94
CA ARG A 6 16.89 -10.18 -8.69
C ARG A 6 15.74 -9.78 -7.77
N GLN A 7 14.69 -9.18 -8.32
CA GLN A 7 13.48 -8.85 -7.56
C GLN A 7 12.82 -10.11 -7.00
N PHE A 8 12.81 -11.19 -7.79
CA PHE A 8 12.33 -12.50 -7.36
C PHE A 8 13.21 -13.11 -6.24
N GLN A 9 14.52 -12.96 -6.30
CA GLN A 9 15.43 -13.41 -5.24
C GLN A 9 15.22 -12.63 -3.93
N LEU A 10 15.10 -11.30 -4.00
CA LEU A 10 14.76 -10.47 -2.83
C LEU A 10 13.39 -10.86 -2.28
N ALA A 11 12.40 -11.05 -3.14
CA ALA A 11 11.08 -11.53 -2.74
C ALA A 11 11.14 -12.91 -2.07
N LYS A 12 11.95 -13.84 -2.58
CA LYS A 12 12.16 -15.17 -1.99
C LYS A 12 12.80 -15.10 -0.61
N GLN A 13 13.80 -14.23 -0.42
CA GLN A 13 14.43 -13.97 0.88
C GLN A 13 13.42 -13.37 1.87
N THR A 14 12.68 -12.35 1.45
CA THR A 14 11.59 -11.77 2.25
C THR A 14 10.52 -12.82 2.61
N LEU A 15 10.15 -13.69 1.66
CA LEU A 15 9.18 -14.75 1.88
C LEU A 15 9.66 -15.76 2.92
N ALA A 16 10.96 -16.04 3.00
CA ALA A 16 11.54 -16.87 4.07
C ALA A 16 11.33 -16.23 5.45
N ILE A 17 11.50 -14.91 5.57
CA ILE A 17 11.24 -14.15 6.80
C ILE A 17 9.76 -14.21 7.18
N ILE A 18 8.86 -14.07 6.19
CA ILE A 18 7.40 -14.20 6.39
C ILE A 18 7.04 -15.60 6.90
N LYS A 19 7.61 -16.66 6.30
CA LYS A 19 7.32 -18.04 6.69
C LYS A 19 7.70 -18.33 8.14
N GLN A 20 8.76 -17.72 8.64
CA GLN A 20 9.18 -17.82 10.05
C GLN A 20 8.27 -17.02 11.00
N ASN A 21 7.52 -16.03 10.50
CA ASN A 21 6.76 -15.08 11.32
C ASN A 21 5.32 -14.89 10.81
N ARG A 22 4.62 -16.00 10.51
CA ARG A 22 3.24 -15.96 9.98
C ARG A 22 2.26 -15.19 10.86
N ARG A 23 2.55 -15.09 12.16
CA ARG A 23 1.76 -14.33 13.15
C ARG A 23 1.62 -12.85 12.78
N LEU A 24 2.60 -12.26 12.09
CA LEU A 24 2.55 -10.86 11.66
C LEU A 24 1.54 -10.60 10.53
N LEU A 25 1.06 -11.64 9.84
CA LEU A 25 -0.01 -11.49 8.82
C LEU A 25 -1.34 -11.03 9.43
N ILE A 26 -1.51 -11.15 10.75
CA ILE A 26 -2.74 -10.70 11.42
C ILE A 26 -3.00 -9.21 11.20
N PHE A 27 -1.96 -8.37 11.18
CA PHE A 27 -2.10 -6.92 10.99
C PHE A 27 -2.70 -6.59 9.61
N PRO A 28 -2.12 -7.01 8.47
CA PRO A 28 -2.71 -6.73 7.18
C PRO A 28 -4.03 -7.47 6.92
N ILE A 29 -4.27 -8.64 7.52
CA ILE A 29 -5.58 -9.31 7.43
C ILE A 29 -6.66 -8.48 8.14
N LEU A 30 -6.41 -8.03 9.37
CA LEU A 30 -7.34 -7.18 10.11
C LEU A 30 -7.60 -5.86 9.40
N SER A 31 -6.55 -5.25 8.83
CA SER A 31 -6.64 -4.06 7.98
C SER A 31 -7.62 -4.27 6.82
N ASN A 32 -7.50 -5.39 6.10
CA ASN A 32 -8.38 -5.71 4.98
C ASN A 32 -9.82 -5.94 5.44
N LEU A 33 -10.02 -6.67 6.55
CA LEU A 33 -11.34 -6.93 7.11
C LEU A 33 -12.04 -5.63 7.54
N ILE A 34 -11.31 -4.72 8.18
CA ILE A 34 -11.84 -3.41 8.58
C ILE A 34 -12.16 -2.58 7.34
N GLY A 35 -11.31 -2.61 6.31
CA GLY A 35 -11.59 -1.95 5.03
C GLY A 35 -12.89 -2.48 4.39
N ILE A 36 -13.08 -3.80 4.35
CA ILE A 36 -14.30 -4.43 3.83
C ILE A 36 -15.51 -4.04 4.68
N ALA A 37 -15.39 -4.03 6.01
CA ALA A 37 -16.47 -3.64 6.91
C ALA A 37 -16.90 -2.17 6.68
N ILE A 38 -15.93 -1.25 6.59
CA ILE A 38 -16.20 0.17 6.31
C ILE A 38 -16.89 0.32 4.95
N PHE A 39 -16.38 -0.37 3.93
CA PHE A 39 -17.00 -0.36 2.60
C PHE A 39 -18.42 -0.91 2.61
N ALA A 40 -18.67 -2.03 3.30
CA ALA A 40 -19.99 -2.64 3.41
C ALA A 40 -20.99 -1.72 4.14
N ILE A 41 -20.56 -1.05 5.21
CA ILE A 41 -21.37 -0.06 5.93
C ILE A 41 -21.72 1.12 5.01
N ALA A 42 -20.75 1.61 4.22
CA ALA A 42 -20.97 2.70 3.28
C ALA A 42 -21.80 2.28 2.06
N ALA A 43 -21.77 1.01 1.66
CA ALA A 43 -22.53 0.50 0.52
C ALA A 43 -24.05 0.56 0.75
N VAL A 44 -24.53 0.40 1.99
CA VAL A 44 -25.97 0.45 2.32
C VAL A 44 -26.62 1.79 1.96
N PRO A 45 -26.14 2.95 2.44
CA PRO A 45 -26.71 4.24 2.06
C PRO A 45 -26.47 4.55 0.58
N LEU A 46 -25.34 4.16 -0.01
CA LEU A 46 -25.07 4.37 -1.44
C LEU A 46 -26.09 3.62 -2.31
N TYR A 47 -26.37 2.35 -2.01
CA TYR A 47 -27.38 1.56 -2.70
C TYR A 47 -28.78 2.17 -2.57
N LYS A 48 -29.15 2.65 -1.37
CA LYS A 48 -30.43 3.34 -1.18
C LYS A 48 -30.54 4.58 -2.06
N ILE A 49 -29.52 5.43 -2.08
CA ILE A 49 -29.50 6.64 -2.91
C ILE A 49 -29.60 6.29 -4.40
N GLU A 50 -28.86 5.28 -4.86
CA GLU A 50 -28.91 4.78 -6.23
C GLU A 50 -30.31 4.27 -6.61
N THR A 51 -30.96 3.48 -5.74
CA THR A 51 -32.32 2.99 -5.99
C THR A 51 -33.37 4.10 -6.04
N ILE A 52 -33.18 5.18 -5.27
CA ILE A 52 -34.04 6.37 -5.34
C ILE A 52 -33.81 7.06 -6.68
N ALA A 53 -32.55 7.33 -7.04
CA ALA A 53 -32.17 7.96 -8.30
C ALA A 53 -32.77 7.23 -9.51
N ALA A 54 -32.69 5.89 -9.52
CA ALA A 54 -33.20 5.05 -10.59
C ALA A 54 -34.74 5.05 -10.71
N LYS A 55 -35.47 5.33 -9.62
CA LYS A 55 -36.94 5.36 -9.60
C LYS A 55 -37.52 6.73 -9.91
N THR A 56 -36.89 7.79 -9.42
CA THR A 56 -37.47 9.14 -9.47
C THR A 56 -36.90 10.00 -10.60
N ASN A 57 -35.78 9.61 -11.23
CA ASN A 57 -35.02 10.43 -12.18
C ASN A 57 -34.68 11.85 -11.66
N HIS A 58 -34.82 12.06 -10.34
CA HIS A 58 -34.60 13.34 -9.68
C HIS A 58 -34.03 13.06 -8.29
N LEU A 59 -32.86 13.61 -8.02
CA LEU A 59 -32.24 13.60 -6.70
C LEU A 59 -32.31 15.00 -6.12
N ASP A 60 -32.81 15.13 -4.90
CA ASP A 60 -32.74 16.39 -4.17
C ASP A 60 -31.27 16.77 -3.92
N SER A 61 -30.97 18.08 -3.94
CA SER A 61 -29.64 18.63 -3.71
C SER A 61 -29.03 18.14 -2.40
N LYS A 62 -29.87 17.96 -1.36
CA LYS A 62 -29.42 17.38 -0.08
C LYS A 62 -28.91 15.95 -0.21
N THR A 63 -29.61 15.11 -0.98
CA THR A 63 -29.22 13.71 -1.22
C THR A 63 -27.91 13.62 -2.00
N ILE A 64 -27.73 14.50 -2.99
CA ILE A 64 -26.48 14.59 -3.76
C ILE A 64 -25.32 14.98 -2.84
N ILE A 65 -25.52 15.97 -1.96
CA ILE A 65 -24.49 16.39 -1.00
C ILE A 65 -24.12 15.25 -0.06
N ILE A 66 -25.12 14.55 0.51
CA ILE A 66 -24.88 13.39 1.38
C ILE A 66 -24.09 12.29 0.64
N PHE A 67 -24.47 11.99 -0.60
CA PHE A 67 -23.77 11.02 -1.44
C PHE A 67 -22.29 11.38 -1.64
N ILE A 68 -22.02 12.64 -2.02
CA ILE A 68 -20.66 13.14 -2.20
C ILE A 68 -19.88 13.08 -0.88
N CYS A 69 -20.48 13.49 0.24
CA CYS A 69 -19.83 13.44 1.55
C CYS A 69 -19.47 12.00 1.97
N ILE A 70 -20.35 11.02 1.74
CA ILE A 70 -20.08 9.61 2.04
C ILE A 70 -18.87 9.14 1.23
N LEU A 71 -18.84 9.39 -0.09
CA LEU A 71 -17.72 9.00 -0.95
C LEU A 71 -16.42 9.71 -0.56
N ALA A 72 -16.49 11.00 -0.27
CA ALA A 72 -15.35 11.81 0.13
C ALA A 72 -14.74 11.35 1.47
N LEU A 73 -15.56 10.88 2.41
CA LEU A 73 -15.10 10.37 3.72
C LEU A 73 -14.68 8.90 3.67
N LEU A 74 -15.25 8.10 2.76
CA LEU A 74 -14.96 6.68 2.66
C LEU A 74 -13.46 6.41 2.45
N PHE A 75 -12.87 7.08 1.47
CA PHE A 75 -11.45 6.91 1.12
C PHE A 75 -10.48 7.26 2.28
N PRO A 76 -10.51 8.46 2.89
CA PRO A 76 -9.58 8.82 3.97
C PRO A 76 -9.76 7.96 5.21
N VAL A 77 -10.98 7.52 5.54
CA VAL A 77 -11.24 6.65 6.70
C VAL A 77 -10.65 5.26 6.46
N MET A 78 -10.90 4.65 5.30
CA MET A 78 -10.31 3.34 4.96
C MET A 78 -8.77 3.40 4.95
N HIS A 79 -8.21 4.45 4.35
CA HIS A 79 -6.75 4.62 4.26
C HIS A 79 -6.11 4.87 5.64
N PHE A 80 -6.78 5.59 6.53
CA PHE A 80 -6.31 5.80 7.90
C PHE A 80 -6.14 4.47 8.66
N PHE A 81 -7.17 3.61 8.66
CA PHE A 81 -7.06 2.29 9.29
C PHE A 81 -5.98 1.44 8.63
N ASN A 82 -5.88 1.48 7.29
CA ASN A 82 -4.82 0.76 6.59
C ASN A 82 -3.41 1.19 7.06
N LEU A 83 -3.19 2.50 7.19
CA LEU A 83 -1.94 3.05 7.70
C LEU A 83 -1.66 2.65 9.16
N LEU A 84 -2.68 2.60 10.03
CA LEU A 84 -2.49 2.17 11.43
C LEU A 84 -1.94 0.75 11.54
N PHE A 85 -2.53 -0.20 10.81
CA PHE A 85 -2.06 -1.59 10.82
C PHE A 85 -0.71 -1.74 10.11
N ASN A 86 -0.47 -0.97 9.04
CA ASN A 86 0.84 -0.94 8.40
C ASN A 86 1.92 -0.37 9.33
N THR A 87 1.60 0.62 10.16
CA THR A 87 2.49 1.13 11.21
C THR A 87 2.81 0.04 12.23
N ALA A 88 1.79 -0.63 12.77
CA ALA A 88 1.97 -1.75 13.71
C ALA A 88 2.92 -2.82 13.13
N LEU A 89 2.67 -3.23 11.89
CA LEU A 89 3.50 -4.19 11.18
C LEU A 89 4.91 -3.65 10.95
N THR A 90 5.07 -2.38 10.59
CA THR A 90 6.37 -1.74 10.35
C THR A 90 7.22 -1.74 11.62
N LEU A 91 6.64 -1.40 12.77
CA LEU A 91 7.31 -1.43 14.06
C LEU A 91 7.76 -2.85 14.44
N CYS A 92 6.88 -3.85 14.30
CA CYS A 92 7.24 -5.24 14.61
C CYS A 92 8.33 -5.79 13.68
N VAL A 93 8.23 -5.49 12.39
CA VAL A 93 9.20 -5.92 11.39
C VAL A 93 10.57 -5.27 11.64
N ASN A 94 10.59 -3.99 11.99
CA ASN A 94 11.82 -3.26 12.28
C ASN A 94 12.56 -3.86 13.49
N LYS A 95 11.86 -4.14 14.60
CA LYS A 95 12.40 -4.90 15.74
C LYS A 95 12.96 -6.25 15.32
N LYS A 96 12.18 -7.01 14.52
CA LYS A 96 12.58 -8.34 14.06
C LYS A 96 13.85 -8.33 13.21
N LEU A 97 13.97 -7.37 12.29
CA LEU A 97 15.15 -7.26 11.42
C LEU A 97 16.41 -6.86 12.19
N GLN A 98 16.24 -6.16 13.33
CA GLN A 98 17.34 -5.83 14.24
C GLN A 98 17.66 -6.94 15.25
N GLY A 99 16.89 -8.04 15.25
CA GLY A 99 17.08 -9.17 16.16
C GLY A 99 16.48 -8.97 17.54
N GLU A 100 15.67 -7.93 17.75
CA GLU A 100 14.96 -7.68 18.99
C GLU A 100 13.76 -8.61 19.17
N GLU A 101 13.40 -8.87 20.43
CA GLU A 101 12.16 -9.55 20.76
C GLU A 101 10.95 -8.66 20.50
N TYR A 102 9.86 -9.26 20.05
CA TYR A 102 8.60 -8.56 19.82
C TYR A 102 7.43 -9.43 20.26
N THR A 103 6.41 -8.78 20.82
CA THR A 103 5.13 -9.43 21.15
C THR A 103 4.01 -8.87 20.28
N LEU A 104 2.99 -9.68 19.97
CA LEU A 104 1.83 -9.22 19.20
C LEU A 104 1.07 -8.11 19.94
N LEU A 105 0.97 -8.21 21.26
CA LEU A 105 0.30 -7.23 22.10
C LEU A 105 0.98 -5.86 22.02
N GLU A 106 2.32 -5.82 22.07
CA GLU A 106 3.07 -4.59 21.82
C GLU A 106 2.79 -4.05 20.42
N GLY A 107 2.74 -4.91 19.40
CA GLY A 107 2.43 -4.50 18.04
C GLY A 107 1.07 -3.81 17.90
N PHE A 108 0.04 -4.26 18.63
CA PHE A 108 -1.28 -3.59 18.63
C PHE A 108 -1.29 -2.28 19.42
N LYS A 109 -0.49 -2.15 20.48
CA LYS A 109 -0.42 -0.92 21.30
C LYS A 109 0.47 0.15 20.67
N ALA A 110 1.56 -0.25 20.03
CA ALA A 110 2.57 0.65 19.48
C ALA A 110 2.05 1.72 18.50
N PRO A 111 1.14 1.45 17.53
CA PRO A 111 0.65 2.47 16.61
C PRO A 111 -0.16 3.60 17.29
N ILE A 112 -0.67 3.38 18.52
CA ILE A 112 -1.46 4.38 19.25
C ILE A 112 -0.62 5.64 19.51
N ASN A 113 0.68 5.48 19.76
CA ASN A 113 1.61 6.59 19.99
C ASN A 113 1.83 7.45 18.74
N PHE A 114 1.43 6.95 17.56
CA PHE A 114 1.62 7.62 16.27
C PHE A 114 0.30 8.07 15.64
N LEU A 115 -0.82 8.06 16.37
CA LEU A 115 -2.14 8.42 15.84
C LEU A 115 -2.15 9.80 15.18
N ALA A 116 -1.59 10.81 15.84
CA ALA A 116 -1.51 12.17 15.30
C ALA A 116 -0.66 12.23 14.02
N THR A 117 0.51 11.58 14.02
CA THR A 117 1.42 11.52 12.87
C THR A 117 0.76 10.82 11.68
N ILE A 118 0.08 9.70 11.92
CA ILE A 118 -0.63 8.92 10.89
C ILE A 118 -1.83 9.70 10.37
N PHE A 119 -2.57 10.40 11.23
CA PHE A 119 -3.68 11.25 10.83
C PHE A 119 -3.22 12.40 9.93
N LEU A 120 -2.15 13.11 10.32
CA LEU A 120 -1.58 14.19 9.52
C LEU A 120 -1.05 13.68 8.17
N TRP A 121 -0.38 12.53 8.18
CA TRP A 121 0.09 11.90 6.95
C TRP A 121 -1.06 11.47 6.03
N ASN A 122 -2.10 10.85 6.60
CA ASN A 122 -3.30 10.45 5.87
C ASN A 122 -3.98 11.66 5.22
N SER A 123 -4.17 12.73 6.00
CA SER A 123 -4.76 13.98 5.52
C SER A 123 -3.94 14.63 4.41
N LEU A 124 -2.60 14.61 4.53
CA LEU A 124 -1.72 15.07 3.46
C LEU A 124 -1.93 14.23 2.19
N MET A 125 -1.94 12.91 2.32
CA MET A 125 -2.06 12.00 1.18
C MET A 125 -3.42 12.11 0.48
N THR A 126 -4.50 12.24 1.24
CA THR A 126 -5.85 12.40 0.70
C THR A 126 -5.99 13.76 0.02
N THR A 127 -5.42 14.82 0.62
CA THR A 127 -5.44 16.17 0.03
C THR A 127 -4.58 16.25 -1.23
N VAL A 128 -3.38 15.67 -1.23
CA VAL A 128 -2.50 15.65 -2.40
C VAL A 128 -3.17 14.91 -3.57
N GLY A 129 -3.85 13.79 -3.30
CA GLY A 129 -4.63 13.09 -4.32
C GLY A 129 -5.71 13.98 -4.94
N CYS A 130 -6.51 14.66 -4.11
CA CYS A 130 -7.53 15.59 -4.60
C CYS A 130 -6.92 16.80 -5.34
N ALA A 131 -5.81 17.35 -4.84
CA ALA A 131 -5.14 18.49 -5.45
C ALA A 131 -4.61 18.16 -6.85
N VAL A 132 -4.08 16.95 -7.06
CA VAL A 132 -3.67 16.47 -8.39
C VAL A 132 -4.87 16.39 -9.33
N CYS A 133 -5.98 15.76 -8.91
CA CYS A 133 -7.18 15.65 -9.75
C CYS A 133 -7.78 17.00 -10.11
N ILE A 134 -7.80 17.96 -9.18
CA ILE A 134 -8.26 19.33 -9.43
C ILE A 134 -7.34 20.00 -10.43
N VAL A 135 -6.01 19.96 -10.19
CA VAL A 135 -5.05 20.55 -11.12
C VAL A 135 -5.20 19.94 -12.51
N GLU A 136 -5.37 18.62 -12.64
CA GLU A 136 -5.62 17.93 -13.92
C GLU A 136 -6.87 18.47 -14.62
N TYR A 137 -7.99 18.58 -13.91
CA TYR A 137 -9.25 19.11 -14.46
C TYR A 137 -9.13 20.53 -15.00
N TRP A 138 -8.40 21.42 -14.31
CA TRP A 138 -8.15 22.78 -14.78
C TRP A 138 -6.97 22.91 -15.76
N SER A 139 -6.11 21.88 -15.81
CA SER A 139 -4.87 21.80 -16.58
C SER A 139 -5.09 21.41 -18.03
N ASP A 140 -6.23 20.85 -18.41
CA ASP A 140 -6.49 20.46 -19.81
C ASP A 140 -6.31 21.62 -20.81
N ASN A 141 -6.28 22.88 -20.32
CA ASN A 141 -5.99 24.09 -21.10
C ASN A 141 -4.57 24.70 -20.93
N TRP A 142 -3.64 24.12 -20.13
CA TRP A 142 -2.32 24.72 -19.86
C TRP A 142 -1.12 23.79 -20.19
N PRO A 143 -0.09 24.25 -20.94
CA PRO A 143 1.08 23.43 -21.26
C PRO A 143 2.01 23.15 -20.05
N LYS A 144 2.03 24.04 -19.04
CA LYS A 144 2.97 23.97 -17.91
C LYS A 144 2.50 23.06 -16.76
N SER A 145 1.21 22.75 -16.69
CA SER A 145 0.63 21.90 -15.65
C SER A 145 0.95 20.42 -15.85
N LYS A 146 1.27 19.99 -17.08
CA LYS A 146 1.78 18.63 -17.37
C LYS A 146 3.03 18.26 -16.58
N ILE A 147 3.88 19.23 -16.21
CA ILE A 147 5.11 18.94 -15.44
C ILE A 147 4.77 18.66 -13.98
N ALA A 148 3.90 19.45 -13.36
CA ALA A 148 3.49 19.23 -11.97
C ALA A 148 2.72 17.91 -11.84
N THR A 149 1.82 17.62 -12.78
CA THR A 149 1.12 16.33 -12.83
C THR A 149 2.09 15.20 -13.12
N GLN A 150 2.98 15.27 -14.11
CA GLN A 150 4.00 14.21 -14.33
C GLN A 150 4.97 14.01 -13.16
N TRP A 151 5.19 15.02 -12.32
CA TRP A 151 6.08 14.91 -11.15
C TRP A 151 5.37 14.29 -9.94
N LEU A 152 4.09 14.64 -9.71
CA LEU A 152 3.25 14.09 -8.63
C LEU A 152 2.58 12.76 -9.00
N SER A 153 2.09 12.61 -10.23
CA SER A 153 1.52 11.37 -10.81
C SER A 153 2.59 10.39 -11.27
N GLY A 154 3.84 10.85 -11.41
CA GLY A 154 4.96 10.04 -11.89
C GLY A 154 5.68 9.22 -10.84
N LEU A 155 6.55 8.34 -11.35
CA LEU A 155 7.45 7.43 -10.61
C LEU A 155 8.31 8.14 -9.53
N THR A 156 8.50 9.45 -9.65
CA THR A 156 9.28 10.28 -8.70
C THR A 156 8.61 10.40 -7.33
N TRP A 157 7.28 10.59 -7.25
CA TRP A 157 6.57 10.68 -5.96
C TRP A 157 6.56 9.35 -5.21
N LEU A 158 6.28 8.25 -5.93
CA LEU A 158 6.31 6.90 -5.36
C LEU A 158 7.70 6.54 -4.82
N THR A 159 8.75 7.01 -5.52
CA THR A 159 10.13 6.88 -5.02
C THR A 159 10.33 7.70 -3.76
N ALA A 160 10.01 9.00 -3.81
CA ALA A 160 10.23 9.92 -2.71
C ALA A 160 9.53 9.49 -1.41
N THR A 161 8.39 8.81 -1.52
CA THR A 161 7.59 8.34 -0.39
C THR A 161 7.83 6.89 0.00
N TYR A 162 8.73 6.16 -0.67
CA TYR A 162 8.91 4.73 -0.42
C TYR A 162 9.35 4.41 1.02
N PHE A 163 10.20 5.23 1.64
CA PHE A 163 10.60 5.08 3.05
C PHE A 163 9.84 6.02 3.99
N ILE A 164 8.71 6.58 3.57
CA ILE A 164 8.03 7.57 4.39
C ILE A 164 7.62 7.00 5.75
N LEU A 165 7.09 5.78 5.75
CA LEU A 165 6.58 5.15 6.97
C LEU A 165 7.69 4.92 8.01
N PRO A 166 8.81 4.25 7.69
CA PRO A 166 9.90 4.14 8.66
C PRO A 166 10.51 5.50 9.05
N VAL A 167 10.63 6.46 8.13
CA VAL A 167 11.15 7.80 8.47
C VAL A 167 10.23 8.54 9.44
N LEU A 168 8.91 8.47 9.26
CA LEU A 168 7.93 9.07 10.16
C LEU A 168 7.98 8.45 11.57
N LEU A 169 8.20 7.14 11.64
CA LEU A 169 8.16 6.40 12.91
C LEU A 169 9.47 6.51 13.70
N PHE A 170 10.62 6.52 13.01
CA PHE A 170 11.92 6.39 13.67
C PHE A 170 12.75 7.67 13.68
N GLU A 171 12.46 8.65 12.82
CA GLU A 171 13.28 9.85 12.71
C GLU A 171 12.61 11.13 13.25
N ASN A 172 11.41 11.05 13.86
CA ASN A 172 10.72 12.19 14.49
C ASN A 172 10.61 13.47 13.63
N HIS A 173 10.46 13.32 12.32
CA HIS A 173 10.30 14.44 11.39
C HIS A 173 8.82 14.74 11.10
N ASN A 174 8.51 16.01 10.82
CA ASN A 174 7.20 16.42 10.26
C ASN A 174 6.99 15.81 8.86
N CYS A 175 5.73 15.53 8.48
CA CYS A 175 5.38 14.85 7.22
C CYS A 175 6.15 15.33 5.99
N ILE A 176 6.25 16.65 5.78
CA ILE A 176 6.94 17.24 4.62
C ILE A 176 8.46 16.96 4.67
N LEU A 177 9.07 17.08 5.85
CA LEU A 177 10.49 16.79 6.04
C LEU A 177 10.77 15.30 5.87
N SER A 178 9.86 14.44 6.32
CA SER A 178 9.97 12.98 6.15
C SER A 178 9.99 12.58 4.68
N VAL A 179 9.20 13.23 3.80
CA VAL A 179 9.26 12.99 2.35
C VAL A 179 10.63 13.37 1.79
N LYS A 180 11.14 14.55 2.14
CA LYS A 180 12.48 15.00 1.71
C LYS A 180 13.58 14.05 2.19
N ARG A 181 13.47 13.58 3.43
CA ARG A 181 14.41 12.65 4.05
C ARG A 181 14.40 11.28 3.38
N SER A 182 13.22 10.71 3.13
CA SER A 182 13.03 9.46 2.38
C SER A 182 13.66 9.57 0.98
N ALA A 183 13.37 10.65 0.24
CA ALA A 183 13.97 10.90 -1.07
C ALA A 183 15.51 11.01 -1.00
N LYS A 184 16.05 11.66 0.04
CA LYS A 184 17.50 11.78 0.26
C LYS A 184 18.16 10.43 0.56
N LEU A 185 17.53 9.56 1.37
CA LEU A 185 18.03 8.21 1.65
C LEU A 185 18.14 7.39 0.35
N ILE A 186 17.09 7.43 -0.48
CA ILE A 186 17.08 6.69 -1.74
C ILE A 186 18.14 7.23 -2.69
N LYS A 187 18.20 8.56 -2.85
CA LYS A 187 19.18 9.22 -3.72
C LYS A 187 20.62 8.94 -3.27
N LYS A 188 20.88 8.93 -1.96
CA LYS A 188 22.21 8.64 -1.40
C LYS A 188 22.64 7.21 -1.73
N GLN A 189 21.77 6.24 -1.51
CA GLN A 189 22.14 4.83 -1.58
C GLN A 189 22.09 4.26 -3.01
N TRP A 190 21.13 4.72 -3.82
CA TRP A 190 20.92 4.19 -5.16
C TRP A 190 21.11 5.21 -6.30
N GLY A 191 21.25 6.50 -6.02
CA GLY A 191 21.48 7.55 -7.03
C GLY A 191 20.19 8.09 -7.66
N ASN A 192 20.30 8.77 -8.81
CA ASN A 192 19.16 9.25 -9.61
C ASN A 192 18.52 8.10 -10.41
N VAL A 193 18.10 7.04 -9.72
CA VAL A 193 17.34 5.99 -10.39
C VAL A 193 15.95 6.53 -10.63
N LEU A 194 15.57 6.65 -11.90
CA LEU A 194 14.16 6.63 -12.31
C LEU A 194 13.64 5.26 -11.93
N VAL A 195 13.07 5.19 -10.73
CA VAL A 195 12.48 3.98 -10.18
C VAL A 195 11.19 3.70 -10.95
N SER A 196 11.30 3.24 -12.19
CA SER A 196 10.15 2.71 -12.92
C SER A 196 9.68 1.37 -12.37
N GLN A 197 10.25 0.90 -11.25
CA GLN A 197 10.23 -0.51 -10.84
C GLN A 197 10.05 -0.76 -9.33
N ILE A 198 9.72 0.26 -8.51
CA ILE A 198 9.30 0.08 -7.09
C ILE A 198 7.90 -0.55 -6.97
N ASN A 199 7.29 -0.93 -8.09
CA ASN A 199 6.38 -2.07 -8.05
C ASN A 199 7.17 -3.38 -7.86
N MET A 200 7.93 -3.47 -6.76
CA MET A 200 8.28 -4.73 -6.10
C MET A 200 7.06 -5.32 -5.38
N ARG A 201 5.84 -4.85 -5.66
CA ARG A 201 4.70 -5.76 -5.72
C ARG A 201 5.08 -6.77 -6.80
N ILE A 202 5.47 -7.99 -6.41
CA ILE A 202 5.42 -9.15 -7.31
C ILE A 202 4.15 -8.96 -8.12
N ASN A 203 4.23 -8.99 -9.46
CA ASN A 203 3.03 -8.79 -10.27
C ASN A 203 2.06 -9.93 -9.99
N THR A 204 1.25 -9.78 -8.93
CA THR A 204 0.31 -10.76 -8.45
C THR A 204 -0.96 -10.71 -9.26
N MET A 205 -1.02 -9.92 -10.34
CA MET A 205 -2.21 -9.82 -11.18
C MET A 205 -2.65 -11.20 -11.68
N GLY A 206 -1.72 -12.06 -12.11
CA GLY A 206 -2.03 -13.44 -12.46
C GLY A 206 -2.63 -14.26 -11.31
N ILE A 207 -2.13 -14.07 -10.08
CA ILE A 207 -2.66 -14.74 -8.89
C ILE A 207 -4.06 -14.21 -8.52
N HIS A 208 -4.30 -12.91 -8.68
CA HIS A 208 -5.62 -12.32 -8.46
C HIS A 208 -6.64 -12.80 -9.49
N ILE A 209 -6.25 -12.92 -10.77
CA ILE A 209 -7.10 -13.51 -11.81
C ILE A 209 -7.44 -14.97 -11.45
N LEU A 210 -6.44 -15.75 -11.01
CA LEU A 210 -6.66 -17.13 -10.58
C LEU A 210 -7.62 -17.23 -9.38
N SER A 211 -7.58 -16.26 -8.47
CA SER A 211 -8.48 -16.23 -7.30
C SER A 211 -9.95 -15.99 -7.63
N LEU A 212 -10.28 -15.61 -8.87
CA LEU A 212 -11.67 -15.50 -9.36
C LEU A 212 -12.28 -16.85 -9.78
N ILE A 213 -11.46 -17.89 -9.96
CA ILE A 213 -11.91 -19.21 -10.43
C ILE A 213 -13.04 -19.79 -9.57
N PRO A 214 -12.99 -19.77 -8.22
CA PRO A 214 -14.09 -20.30 -7.40
C PRO A 214 -15.43 -19.62 -7.66
N ALA A 215 -15.44 -18.29 -7.76
CA ALA A 215 -16.65 -17.53 -8.08
C ALA A 215 -17.16 -17.84 -9.49
N LEU A 216 -16.25 -17.97 -10.48
CA LEU A 216 -16.62 -18.32 -11.85
C LEU A 216 -17.24 -19.72 -11.94
N ILE A 217 -16.61 -20.73 -11.32
CA ILE A 217 -17.14 -22.10 -11.28
C ILE A 217 -18.51 -22.11 -10.59
N ALA A 218 -18.63 -21.42 -9.46
CA ALA A 218 -19.88 -21.34 -8.72
C ALA A 218 -21.01 -20.65 -9.52
N PHE A 219 -20.67 -19.61 -10.29
CA PHE A 219 -21.62 -18.93 -11.18
C PHE A 219 -22.08 -19.85 -12.32
N LEU A 220 -21.18 -20.63 -12.92
CA LEU A 220 -21.50 -21.55 -14.01
C LEU A 220 -22.37 -22.74 -13.56
N ILE A 221 -22.14 -23.25 -12.36
CA ILE A 221 -22.97 -24.34 -11.78
C ILE A 221 -24.37 -23.82 -11.42
N GLY A 222 -24.46 -22.57 -10.96
CA GLY A 222 -25.69 -21.97 -10.48
C GLY A 222 -26.07 -22.43 -9.06
N GLY A 223 -27.15 -21.86 -8.54
CA GLY A 223 -27.63 -22.14 -7.18
C GLY A 223 -27.12 -21.15 -6.12
N LYS A 224 -28.04 -20.63 -5.32
CA LYS A 224 -27.79 -19.52 -4.38
C LYS A 224 -26.67 -19.82 -3.37
N ILE A 225 -26.67 -21.05 -2.83
CA ILE A 225 -25.68 -21.51 -1.85
C ILE A 225 -24.30 -21.68 -2.47
N ILE A 226 -24.23 -22.25 -3.68
CA ILE A 226 -22.97 -22.50 -4.39
C ILE A 226 -22.30 -21.16 -4.75
N ILE A 227 -23.08 -20.20 -5.26
CA ILE A 227 -22.62 -18.83 -5.54
C ILE A 227 -22.11 -18.14 -4.26
N LEU A 228 -22.81 -18.29 -3.14
CA LEU A 228 -22.37 -17.75 -1.86
C LEU A 228 -21.03 -18.35 -1.39
N ILE A 229 -20.86 -19.67 -1.49
CA ILE A 229 -19.61 -20.33 -1.12
C ILE A 229 -18.46 -19.91 -2.05
N GLY A 230 -18.70 -19.90 -3.37
CA GLY A 230 -17.69 -19.51 -4.36
C GLY A 230 -17.23 -18.06 -4.18
N SER A 231 -18.17 -17.15 -3.97
CA SER A 231 -17.86 -15.74 -3.67
C SER A 231 -17.09 -15.58 -2.35
N ALA A 232 -17.50 -16.27 -1.28
CA ALA A 232 -16.79 -16.23 -0.01
C ALA A 232 -15.34 -16.74 -0.13
N LEU A 233 -15.11 -17.81 -0.89
CA LEU A 233 -13.77 -18.34 -1.13
C LEU A 233 -12.90 -17.37 -1.95
N THR A 234 -13.49 -16.73 -2.97
CA THR A 234 -12.82 -15.65 -3.71
C THR A 234 -12.46 -14.49 -2.78
N VAL A 235 -13.37 -13.99 -1.95
CA VAL A 235 -13.07 -12.90 -1.00
C VAL A 235 -11.95 -13.29 -0.04
N ALA A 236 -11.99 -14.51 0.53
CA ALA A 236 -10.97 -15.01 1.44
C ALA A 236 -9.58 -15.09 0.77
N SER A 237 -9.51 -15.58 -0.47
CA SER A 237 -8.25 -15.65 -1.21
C SER A 237 -7.69 -14.25 -1.54
N PHE A 238 -8.53 -13.29 -1.92
CA PHE A 238 -8.13 -11.88 -2.09
C PHE A 238 -7.53 -11.30 -0.81
N ILE A 239 -8.17 -11.51 0.35
CA ILE A 239 -7.67 -11.03 1.64
C ILE A 239 -6.27 -11.59 1.93
N ILE A 240 -6.07 -12.89 1.72
CA ILE A 240 -4.77 -13.55 1.98
C ILE A 240 -3.70 -13.03 1.03
N ILE A 241 -3.98 -12.99 -0.28
CA ILE A 241 -3.03 -12.54 -1.29
C ILE A 241 -2.63 -11.08 -1.04
N PHE A 242 -3.62 -10.21 -0.77
CA PHE A 242 -3.36 -8.82 -0.45
C PHE A 242 -2.53 -8.67 0.83
N ALA A 243 -2.87 -9.42 1.88
CA ALA A 243 -2.13 -9.38 3.14
C ALA A 243 -0.66 -9.83 2.98
N MET A 244 -0.42 -10.89 2.22
CA MET A 244 0.94 -11.36 1.90
C MET A 244 1.73 -10.31 1.12
N ASN A 245 1.12 -9.65 0.13
CA ASN A 245 1.76 -8.60 -0.65
C ASN A 245 2.11 -7.37 0.19
N THR A 246 1.21 -6.96 1.08
CA THR A 246 1.44 -5.86 2.02
C THR A 246 2.59 -6.18 2.96
N MET A 247 2.60 -7.39 3.54
CA MET A 247 3.67 -7.82 4.42
C MET A 247 5.03 -7.89 3.72
N LEU A 248 5.08 -8.45 2.50
CA LEU A 248 6.30 -8.49 1.69
C LEU A 248 6.83 -7.08 1.41
N SER A 249 5.93 -6.17 1.05
CA SER A 249 6.27 -4.79 0.73
C SER A 249 6.82 -4.04 1.96
N ILE A 250 6.21 -4.22 3.13
CA ILE A 250 6.63 -3.58 4.38
C ILE A 250 7.97 -4.14 4.88
N ILE A 251 8.18 -5.47 4.82
CA ILE A 251 9.46 -6.07 5.20
C ILE A 251 10.59 -5.58 4.30
N LEU A 252 10.36 -5.58 2.99
CA LEU A 252 11.37 -5.13 2.04
C LEU A 252 11.67 -3.63 2.20
N CYS A 253 10.65 -2.80 2.41
CA CYS A 253 10.80 -1.38 2.69
C CYS A 253 11.66 -1.16 3.96
N ASN A 254 11.35 -1.84 5.07
CA ASN A 254 12.12 -1.74 6.30
C ASN A 254 13.56 -2.24 6.15
N ALA A 255 13.78 -3.35 5.43
CA ALA A 255 15.11 -3.87 5.17
C ALA A 255 15.95 -2.87 4.37
N LEU A 256 15.38 -2.30 3.31
CA LEU A 256 16.06 -1.29 2.50
C LEU A 256 16.29 0.03 3.27
N TYR A 257 15.37 0.41 4.14
CA TYR A 257 15.53 1.56 5.05
C TYR A 257 16.69 1.35 6.03
N LEU A 258 16.69 0.22 6.76
CA LEU A 258 17.73 -0.13 7.71
C LEU A 258 19.11 -0.23 7.03
N PHE A 259 19.16 -0.82 5.83
CA PHE A 259 20.36 -0.86 5.01
C PHE A 259 20.85 0.53 4.60
N SER A 260 19.94 1.45 4.26
CA SER A 260 20.29 2.86 3.93
C SER A 260 20.87 3.62 5.13
N ASN A 261 20.50 3.21 6.34
CA ASN A 261 21.02 3.73 7.60
C ASN A 261 22.27 2.99 8.09
N GLY A 262 22.81 2.03 7.32
CA GLY A 262 24.08 1.36 7.62
C GLY A 262 23.95 0.14 8.54
N ASN A 263 22.74 -0.35 8.81
CA ASN A 263 22.55 -1.57 9.60
C ASN A 263 22.98 -2.80 8.81
N ASP A 264 23.61 -3.76 9.47
CA ASP A 264 23.94 -5.05 8.86
C ASP A 264 22.72 -5.97 8.78
N LEU A 265 22.37 -6.38 7.57
CA LEU A 265 21.27 -7.29 7.26
C LEU A 265 21.75 -8.59 6.59
N SER A 266 23.05 -8.87 6.65
CA SER A 266 23.71 -10.05 6.05
C SER A 266 23.06 -11.37 6.48
N ARG A 267 22.52 -11.42 7.69
CA ARG A 267 21.76 -12.56 8.23
C ARG A 267 20.49 -12.90 7.42
N PHE A 268 19.83 -11.89 6.86
CA PHE A 268 18.51 -12.03 6.22
C PHE A 268 18.57 -11.89 4.69
N TYR A 269 19.49 -11.07 4.19
CA TYR A 269 19.54 -10.68 2.79
C TYR A 269 20.96 -10.77 2.25
N ASN A 270 21.06 -11.05 0.95
CA ASN A 270 22.31 -10.86 0.24
C ASN A 270 22.52 -9.35 0.03
N ILE A 271 23.58 -8.80 0.63
CA ILE A 271 23.89 -7.37 0.61
C ILE A 271 24.09 -6.83 -0.81
N GLU A 272 24.64 -7.62 -1.73
CA GLU A 272 24.78 -7.21 -3.13
C GLU A 272 23.44 -7.05 -3.82
N LEU A 273 22.45 -7.87 -3.46
CA LEU A 273 21.08 -7.73 -3.97
C LEU A 273 20.42 -6.46 -3.43
N LEU A 274 20.62 -6.12 -2.15
CA LEU A 274 20.12 -4.88 -1.55
C LEU A 274 20.77 -3.63 -2.16
N LYS A 275 22.10 -3.64 -2.32
CA LYS A 275 22.87 -2.55 -2.94
C LYS A 275 22.42 -2.28 -4.37
N ASN A 276 22.02 -3.33 -5.09
CA ASN A 276 21.56 -3.24 -6.47
C ASN A 276 20.03 -3.23 -6.62
N ALA A 277 19.27 -3.11 -5.52
CA ALA A 277 17.81 -3.22 -5.52
C ALA A 277 17.14 -2.25 -6.52
N PHE A 278 17.65 -1.02 -6.63
CA PHE A 278 17.13 -0.01 -7.55
C PHE A 278 18.03 0.28 -8.76
N ARG A 279 19.24 -0.26 -8.86
CA ARG A 279 20.13 0.09 -9.99
C ARG A 279 19.71 -0.62 -11.29
N LYS A 280 19.39 0.16 -12.33
CA LYS A 280 19.33 -0.34 -13.71
C LYS A 280 20.74 -0.80 -14.10
N ARG A 281 20.90 -1.99 -14.69
CA ARG A 281 22.22 -2.43 -15.18
C ARG A 281 22.69 -1.41 -16.22
N ALA A 282 23.91 -0.88 -16.08
CA ALA A 282 24.56 -0.17 -17.17
C ALA A 282 24.63 -1.15 -18.35
N THR A 283 23.85 -0.89 -19.39
CA THR A 283 24.04 -1.54 -20.68
C THR A 283 25.48 -1.25 -21.09
N LYS A 284 26.34 -2.26 -21.08
CA LYS A 284 27.62 -2.20 -21.81
C LYS A 284 27.23 -1.94 -23.26
N THR A 285 27.26 -0.68 -23.68
CA THR A 285 27.39 -0.32 -25.08
C THR A 285 28.69 -0.97 -25.53
N ARG A 286 28.56 -2.00 -26.34
CA ARG A 286 29.66 -2.60 -27.07
C ARG A 286 29.79 -1.84 -28.38
#